data_AF-A0A1S8T408-F1
#
_entry.id   AF-A0A1S8T408-F1
#
_cell.length_a   1.000
_cell.length_b   1.000
_cell.length_c   1.000
_cell.angle_alpha   90.00
_cell.angle_beta   90.00
_cell.angle_gamma   90.00
#
_symmetry.space_group_name_H-M   'P 1'
#
loop_
_entity.id
_entity.type
_entity.pdbx_description
1 polymer ?
#
loop_
_entity_poly.entity_id
_entity_poly.type
_entity_poly.pdbx_seq_one_letter_code
_entity_poly.pdbx_strand_id
1 'polypeptide(L)'
;MSEANLLETITAIAITTNFFYFKKAIKMIKLYNWKLKEEKMNYLAHICLSDNSEENMLGNFLGDFVNRSLEDEFKYSIKCGIFMHKKMDTFTDSHPDFLRSRERISKINRRLSGVLIDIFYDHFLAKNWCEYSSISLEEYANNFYKILKKI
;
A
#
# COMPACT_ATOMS: atom_id res chain seq x y z
N MET A 1 2.38 2.16 18.72
CA MET A 1 2.65 3.31 17.83
C MET A 1 1.29 3.79 17.32
N SER A 2 0.98 5.09 17.31
CA SER A 2 -0.27 5.57 16.69
C SER A 2 -0.19 5.40 15.17
N GLU A 3 -1.34 5.23 14.50
CA GLU A 3 -1.44 5.17 13.03
C GLU A 3 -0.72 6.36 12.36
N ALA A 4 -0.84 7.56 12.95
CA ALA A 4 -0.16 8.77 12.50
C ALA A 4 1.37 8.63 12.54
N ASN A 5 1.94 8.05 13.60
CA ASN A 5 3.40 7.90 13.73
C ASN A 5 3.97 6.88 12.74
N LEU A 6 3.23 5.81 12.43
CA LEU A 6 3.67 4.79 11.48
C LEU A 6 3.65 5.32 10.05
N LEU A 7 2.62 6.09 9.69
CA LEU A 7 2.50 6.70 8.37
C LEU A 7 3.48 7.86 8.16
N GLU A 8 3.72 8.68 9.20
CA GLU A 8 4.80 9.67 9.20
C GLU A 8 6.18 9.01 9.06
N THR A 9 6.40 7.86 9.72
CA THR A 9 7.68 7.12 9.63
C THR A 9 7.89 6.52 8.24
N ILE A 10 6.88 5.87 7.66
CA ILE A 10 6.94 5.32 6.28
C ILE A 10 7.20 6.46 5.28
N THR A 11 6.53 7.59 5.46
CA THR A 11 6.69 8.79 4.61
C THR A 11 8.09 9.40 4.75
N ALA A 12 8.63 9.49 5.98
CA ALA A 12 9.97 10.00 6.26
C ALA A 12 11.08 9.06 5.72
N ILE A 13 10.91 7.74 5.80
CA ILE A 13 11.84 6.76 5.23
C ILE A 13 11.81 6.81 3.70
N ALA A 14 10.64 6.94 3.06
CA ALA A 14 10.53 7.07 1.61
C ALA A 14 11.19 8.37 1.07
N ILE A 15 11.26 9.43 1.88
CA ILE A 15 11.96 10.68 1.55
C ILE A 15 13.49 10.57 1.73
N THR A 16 13.94 9.86 2.78
CA THR A 16 15.37 9.77 3.14
C THR A 16 16.09 8.66 2.39
N THR A 17 15.38 7.62 1.91
CA THR A 17 15.94 6.55 1.08
C THR A 17 16.10 6.96 -0.39
N ASN A 18 17.03 7.90 -0.57
CA ASN A 18 17.98 8.02 -1.66
C ASN A 18 17.44 7.94 -3.11
N PHE A 19 17.51 9.08 -3.80
CA PHE A 19 17.36 9.33 -5.24
C PHE A 19 17.99 8.26 -6.17
N PHE A 20 18.97 7.52 -5.65
CA PHE A 20 19.61 6.37 -6.28
C PHE A 20 18.67 5.21 -6.63
N TYR A 21 17.81 4.76 -5.70
CA TYR A 21 16.89 3.63 -5.97
C TYR A 21 15.76 4.05 -6.94
N PHE A 22 15.31 5.29 -6.82
CA PHE A 22 14.34 5.90 -7.72
C PHE A 22 14.84 6.00 -9.17
N LYS A 23 16.10 6.43 -9.37
CA LYS A 23 16.74 6.42 -10.71
C LYS A 23 16.91 5.00 -11.25
N LYS A 24 17.20 4.01 -10.40
CA LYS A 24 17.33 2.60 -10.80
C LYS A 24 15.98 2.02 -11.23
N ALA A 25 14.90 2.31 -10.50
CA ALA A 25 13.54 1.91 -10.87
C ALA A 25 13.08 2.55 -12.21
N ILE A 26 13.31 3.86 -12.40
CA ILE A 26 13.01 4.55 -13.66
C ILE A 26 13.81 3.96 -14.83
N LYS A 27 15.09 3.62 -14.60
CA LYS A 27 15.95 2.97 -15.58
C LYS A 27 15.43 1.56 -15.93
N MET A 28 14.94 0.79 -14.96
CA MET A 28 14.33 -0.54 -15.18
C MET A 28 13.03 -0.45 -15.98
N ILE A 29 12.13 0.49 -15.64
CA ILE A 29 10.87 0.71 -16.36
C ILE A 29 11.14 1.05 -17.85
N LYS A 30 12.15 1.87 -18.12
CA LYS A 30 12.55 2.26 -19.49
C LYS A 30 13.28 1.15 -20.25
N LEU A 31 14.17 0.41 -19.60
CA LEU A 31 14.99 -0.64 -20.25
C LEU A 31 14.19 -1.88 -20.64
N TYR A 32 13.19 -2.26 -19.85
CA TYR A 32 12.50 -3.54 -20.03
C TYR A 32 11.17 -3.45 -20.78
N ASN A 33 10.80 -2.26 -21.29
CA ASN A 33 9.53 -2.00 -21.97
C ASN A 33 8.35 -2.68 -21.24
N TRP A 34 8.35 -2.51 -19.91
CA TRP A 34 7.63 -3.39 -18.99
C TRP A 34 6.12 -3.30 -19.22
N LYS A 35 5.55 -4.34 -19.83
CA LYS A 35 4.11 -4.62 -19.80
C LYS A 35 3.85 -5.44 -18.54
N LEU A 36 3.01 -4.92 -17.65
CA LEU A 36 2.47 -5.64 -16.49
C LEU A 36 1.94 -7.00 -16.96
N LYS A 37 2.74 -8.04 -16.76
CA LYS A 37 2.30 -9.43 -16.73
C LYS A 37 2.16 -9.75 -15.24
N GLU A 38 1.02 -10.30 -14.87
CA GLU A 38 0.48 -10.37 -13.52
C GLU A 38 1.49 -10.77 -12.41
N GLU A 39 1.14 -10.26 -11.22
CA GLU A 39 1.37 -10.75 -9.86
C GLU A 39 2.17 -9.85 -8.91
N LYS A 40 1.50 -9.60 -7.76
CA LYS A 40 1.81 -8.74 -6.62
C LYS A 40 1.52 -7.25 -6.80
N MET A 41 0.21 -6.95 -6.77
CA MET A 41 -0.31 -5.67 -6.29
C MET A 41 0.19 -5.39 -4.87
N ASN A 42 0.47 -4.12 -4.58
CA ASN A 42 1.05 -3.65 -3.33
C ASN A 42 -0.06 -3.24 -2.35
N TYR A 43 -0.47 -4.18 -1.49
CA TYR A 43 -1.46 -3.95 -0.42
C TYR A 43 -0.83 -4.04 0.98
N LEU A 44 0.48 -4.21 1.10
CA LEU A 44 1.14 -4.48 2.35
C LEU A 44 0.85 -3.36 3.36
N ALA A 45 0.96 -2.10 2.96
CA ALA A 45 0.61 -0.98 3.82
C ALA A 45 -0.86 -1.01 4.23
N HIS A 46 -1.80 -1.19 3.28
CA HIS A 46 -3.24 -1.22 3.60
C HIS A 46 -3.63 -2.37 4.54
N ILE A 47 -3.02 -3.54 4.37
CA ILE A 47 -3.28 -4.70 5.23
C ILE A 47 -2.56 -4.52 6.58
N CYS A 48 -1.32 -4.04 6.60
CA CYS A 48 -0.52 -3.82 7.82
C CYS A 48 -1.08 -2.71 8.71
N LEU A 49 -1.71 -1.70 8.12
CA LEU A 49 -2.30 -0.58 8.85
C LEU A 49 -3.73 -0.86 9.30
N SER A 50 -4.35 -1.94 8.82
CA SER A 50 -5.70 -2.33 9.23
C SER A 50 -5.75 -2.77 10.70
N ASP A 51 -6.91 -2.63 11.34
CA ASP A 51 -7.14 -3.21 12.66
C ASP A 51 -6.90 -4.73 12.63
N ASN A 52 -6.37 -5.30 13.71
CA ASN A 52 -5.95 -6.71 13.84
C ASN A 52 -7.03 -7.80 13.64
N SER A 53 -8.24 -7.47 13.16
CA SER A 53 -9.27 -8.48 12.88
C SER A 53 -9.19 -8.96 11.43
N GLU A 54 -9.34 -10.29 11.21
CA GLU A 54 -9.25 -10.89 9.88
C GLU A 54 -10.24 -10.25 8.88
N GLU A 55 -11.45 -9.95 9.34
CA GLU A 55 -12.50 -9.32 8.52
C GLU A 55 -12.16 -7.87 8.14
N ASN A 56 -11.48 -7.12 9.01
CA ASN A 56 -11.05 -5.75 8.70
C ASN A 56 -9.85 -5.75 7.74
N MET A 57 -8.89 -6.66 7.92
CA MET A 57 -7.79 -6.89 6.96
C MET A 57 -8.34 -7.22 5.56
N LEU A 58 -9.35 -8.08 5.49
CA LEU A 58 -10.06 -8.39 4.25
C LEU A 58 -10.75 -7.18 3.65
N GLY A 59 -11.46 -6.39 4.46
CA GLY A 59 -12.09 -5.16 3.99
C GLY A 59 -11.07 -4.16 3.43
N ASN A 60 -9.93 -4.00 4.09
CA ASN A 60 -8.86 -3.10 3.64
C ASN A 60 -8.25 -3.52 2.31
N PHE A 61 -8.11 -4.83 2.08
CA PHE A 61 -7.69 -5.38 0.80
C PHE A 61 -8.76 -5.20 -0.29
N LEU A 62 -10.04 -5.35 0.06
CA LEU A 62 -11.16 -5.24 -0.87
C LEU A 62 -11.49 -3.80 -1.30
N GLY A 63 -10.92 -2.79 -0.63
CA GLY A 63 -11.26 -1.37 -0.84
C GLY A 63 -11.13 -0.89 -2.29
N ASP A 64 -10.13 -1.36 -3.02
CA ASP A 64 -9.90 -1.07 -4.45
C ASP A 64 -10.90 -1.77 -5.39
N PHE A 65 -11.53 -2.84 -4.92
CA PHE A 65 -12.32 -3.76 -5.76
C PHE A 65 -13.83 -3.61 -5.55
N VAL A 66 -14.25 -3.08 -4.41
CA VAL A 66 -15.65 -2.98 -4.04
C VAL A 66 -16.24 -1.65 -4.50
N ASN A 67 -17.17 -1.73 -5.44
CA ASN A 67 -18.03 -0.61 -5.80
C ASN A 67 -18.90 -0.21 -4.61
N ARG A 68 -19.14 1.10 -4.43
CA ARG A 68 -19.98 1.63 -3.35
C ARG A 68 -21.36 0.97 -3.27
N SER A 69 -21.92 0.56 -4.40
CA SER A 69 -23.21 -0.12 -4.48
C SER A 69 -23.22 -1.55 -3.91
N LEU A 70 -22.06 -2.19 -3.82
CA LEU A 70 -21.89 -3.56 -3.30
C LEU A 70 -21.45 -3.56 -1.83
N GLU A 71 -21.16 -2.39 -1.26
CA GLU A 71 -20.73 -2.29 0.14
C GLU A 71 -21.76 -2.90 1.08
N ASP A 72 -23.05 -2.73 0.80
CA ASP A 72 -24.14 -3.19 1.66
C ASP A 72 -24.23 -4.70 1.83
N GLU A 73 -23.66 -5.47 0.90
CA GLU A 73 -23.64 -6.94 0.91
C GLU A 73 -22.62 -7.53 1.89
N PHE A 74 -21.69 -6.72 2.41
CA PHE A 74 -20.65 -7.17 3.32
C PHE A 74 -21.08 -7.12 4.80
N LYS A 75 -20.48 -7.99 5.61
CA LYS A 75 -20.56 -7.90 7.08
C LYS A 75 -20.00 -6.56 7.56
N TYR A 76 -20.50 -6.09 8.71
CA TYR A 76 -20.09 -4.81 9.29
C TYR A 76 -18.56 -4.65 9.44
N SER A 77 -17.84 -5.67 9.94
CA SER A 77 -16.39 -5.62 10.11
C SER A 77 -15.64 -5.44 8.78
N ILE A 78 -16.12 -6.07 7.70
CA ILE A 78 -15.53 -5.94 6.35
C ILE A 78 -15.81 -4.54 5.79
N LYS A 79 -17.04 -4.01 5.99
CA LYS A 79 -17.39 -2.62 5.65
C LYS A 79 -16.47 -1.63 6.35
N CYS A 80 -16.16 -1.85 7.63
CA CYS A 80 -15.21 -1.03 8.38
C CYS A 80 -13.82 -1.04 7.74
N GLY A 81 -13.33 -2.20 7.30
CA GLY A 81 -12.06 -2.29 6.58
C GLY A 81 -12.07 -1.56 5.23
N ILE A 82 -13.15 -1.67 4.45
CA ILE A 82 -13.32 -0.94 3.18
C ILE A 82 -13.32 0.58 3.42
N PHE A 83 -14.02 1.04 4.46
CA PHE A 83 -14.04 2.44 4.84
C PHE A 83 -12.66 2.92 5.29
N MET A 84 -11.93 2.09 6.05
CA MET A 84 -10.58 2.38 6.51
C MET A 84 -9.60 2.55 5.35
N HIS A 85 -9.65 1.67 4.35
CA HIS A 85 -8.85 1.80 3.12
C HIS A 85 -9.06 3.17 2.47
N LYS A 86 -10.33 3.56 2.22
CA LYS A 86 -10.67 4.86 1.61
C LYS A 86 -10.18 6.05 2.43
N LYS A 87 -10.22 5.93 3.75
CA LYS A 87 -9.71 6.95 4.67
C LYS A 87 -8.19 7.06 4.58
N MET A 88 -7.48 5.94 4.53
CA MET A 88 -6.02 5.91 4.35
C MET A 88 -5.60 6.48 3.00
N ASP A 89 -6.31 6.16 1.92
CA ASP A 89 -6.08 6.74 0.60
C ASP A 89 -6.26 8.25 0.64
N THR A 90 -7.40 8.72 1.15
CA THR A 90 -7.71 10.15 1.23
C THR A 90 -6.64 10.91 2.02
N PHE A 91 -6.19 10.34 3.15
CA PHE A 91 -5.11 10.91 3.93
C PHE A 91 -3.81 10.95 3.14
N THR A 92 -3.42 9.83 2.54
CA THR A 92 -2.15 9.69 1.83
C THR A 92 -2.10 10.57 0.58
N ASP A 93 -3.14 10.56 -0.23
CA ASP A 93 -3.27 11.36 -1.46
C ASP A 93 -3.24 12.88 -1.21
N SER A 94 -3.66 13.32 -0.03
CA SER A 94 -3.63 14.72 0.37
C SER A 94 -2.35 15.12 1.10
N HIS A 95 -1.52 14.15 1.52
CA HIS A 95 -0.32 14.41 2.30
C HIS A 95 0.75 15.15 1.45
N PRO A 96 1.35 16.26 1.93
CA PRO A 96 2.32 17.05 1.16
C PRO A 96 3.48 16.25 0.59
N ASP A 97 3.93 15.24 1.34
CA ASP A 97 5.05 14.39 0.92
C ASP A 97 4.67 13.37 -0.16
N PHE A 98 3.46 12.81 -0.10
CA PHE A 98 2.94 11.98 -1.18
C PHE A 98 2.76 12.81 -2.44
N LEU A 99 2.19 14.02 -2.33
CA LEU A 99 2.09 14.96 -3.44
C LEU A 99 3.45 15.27 -4.07
N ARG A 100 4.48 15.50 -3.24
CA ARG A 100 5.85 15.73 -3.69
C ARG A 100 6.44 14.51 -4.40
N SER A 101 6.21 13.31 -3.88
CA SER A 101 6.60 12.05 -4.54
C SER A 101 5.87 11.86 -5.88
N ARG A 102 4.58 12.19 -5.92
CA ARG A 102 3.74 12.11 -7.13
C ARG A 102 4.19 13.06 -8.21
N GLU A 103 4.56 14.29 -7.86
CA GLU A 103 5.08 15.28 -8.81
C GLU A 103 6.36 14.78 -9.51
N ARG A 104 7.25 14.11 -8.77
CA ARG A 104 8.50 13.55 -9.34
C ARG A 104 8.22 12.49 -10.42
N ILE A 105 7.18 11.68 -10.24
CA ILE A 105 6.81 10.59 -11.17
C ILE A 105 5.86 11.08 -12.27
N SER A 106 5.02 12.07 -11.99
CA SER A 106 3.99 12.58 -12.90
C SER A 106 4.54 13.08 -14.24
N LYS A 107 5.81 13.51 -14.26
CA LYS A 107 6.54 13.89 -15.49
C LYS A 107 6.71 12.73 -16.48
N ILE A 108 6.64 11.48 -16.01
CA ILE A 108 6.78 10.27 -16.82
C ILE A 108 5.41 9.73 -17.20
N ASN A 109 4.51 9.57 -16.22
CA ASN A 109 3.15 9.11 -16.46
C ASN A 109 2.22 9.54 -15.32
N ARG A 110 1.42 10.58 -15.56
CA ARG A 110 0.47 11.11 -14.57
C ARG A 110 -0.56 10.06 -14.13
N ARG A 111 -1.06 9.23 -15.05
CA ARG A 111 -2.11 8.24 -14.76
C ARG A 111 -1.63 7.13 -13.82
N LEU A 112 -0.37 6.72 -13.97
CA LEU A 112 0.22 5.66 -13.14
C LEU A 112 0.99 6.20 -11.93
N SER A 113 1.03 7.52 -11.74
CA SER A 113 1.88 8.13 -10.71
C SER A 113 1.49 7.71 -9.30
N GLY A 114 0.20 7.64 -8.96
CA GLY A 114 -0.28 7.14 -7.65
C GLY A 114 0.13 5.68 -7.42
N VAL A 115 -0.31 4.79 -8.31
CA VAL A 115 0.02 3.35 -8.28
C VAL A 115 1.52 3.09 -8.13
N LEU A 116 2.37 3.84 -8.82
CA LEU A 116 3.82 3.68 -8.71
C LEU A 116 4.35 4.10 -7.34
N ILE A 117 3.78 5.13 -6.71
CA ILE A 117 4.16 5.52 -5.34
C ILE A 117 3.76 4.44 -4.35
N ASP A 118 2.55 3.88 -4.49
CA ASP A 118 2.07 2.82 -3.59
C ASP A 118 2.99 1.60 -3.66
N ILE A 119 3.39 1.20 -4.88
CA ILE A 119 4.40 0.16 -5.10
C ILE A 119 5.72 0.50 -4.39
N PHE A 120 6.18 1.75 -4.45
CA PHE A 120 7.43 2.15 -3.81
C PHE A 120 7.30 2.16 -2.29
N TYR A 121 6.20 2.63 -1.74
CA TYR A 121 5.96 2.69 -0.30
C TYR A 121 5.89 1.29 0.30
N ASP A 122 5.18 0.37 -0.34
CA ASP A 122 5.16 -1.04 0.06
C ASP A 122 6.54 -1.69 -0.04
N HIS A 123 7.33 -1.36 -1.07
CA HIS A 123 8.70 -1.85 -1.17
C HIS A 123 9.56 -1.37 0.01
N PHE A 124 9.47 -0.10 0.38
CA PHE A 124 10.22 0.44 1.52
C PHE A 124 9.72 -0.12 2.86
N LEU A 125 8.42 -0.31 3.01
CA LEU A 125 7.83 -0.98 4.17
C LEU A 125 8.34 -2.42 4.30
N ALA A 126 8.29 -3.19 3.22
CA ALA A 126 8.79 -4.57 3.18
C ALA A 126 10.29 -4.64 3.46
N LYS A 127 11.08 -3.72 2.90
CA LYS A 127 12.54 -3.69 3.08
C LYS A 127 12.93 -3.39 4.54
N ASN A 128 12.19 -2.53 5.22
CA ASN A 128 12.47 -2.13 6.60
C ASN A 128 11.50 -2.78 7.60
N TRP A 129 10.89 -3.93 7.23
CA TRP A 129 9.80 -4.55 7.97
C TRP A 129 10.11 -4.80 9.45
N CYS A 130 11.35 -5.17 9.77
CA CYS A 130 11.79 -5.44 11.14
C CYS A 130 11.72 -4.21 12.07
N GLU A 131 11.63 -3.00 11.54
CA GLU A 131 11.44 -1.78 12.34
C GLU A 131 9.98 -1.59 12.76
N TYR A 132 9.04 -2.21 12.03
CA TYR A 132 7.61 -1.99 12.16
C TYR A 132 6.87 -3.17 12.81
N SER A 133 7.44 -4.37 12.72
CA SER A 133 6.79 -5.58 13.15
C SER A 133 7.78 -6.58 13.75
N SER A 134 7.34 -7.25 14.81
CA SER A 134 8.10 -8.34 15.45
C SER A 134 7.93 -9.69 14.75
N ILE A 135 6.89 -9.85 13.94
CA ILE A 135 6.68 -11.04 13.11
C ILE A 135 7.38 -10.85 11.77
N SER A 136 7.86 -11.94 11.17
CA SER A 136 8.51 -11.86 9.86
C SER A 136 7.50 -11.47 8.77
N LEU A 137 7.97 -10.79 7.72
CA LEU A 137 7.12 -10.42 6.58
C LEU A 137 6.52 -11.66 5.92
N GLU A 138 7.28 -12.74 5.83
CA GLU A 138 6.83 -14.02 5.28
C GLU A 138 5.69 -14.61 6.12
N GLU A 139 5.84 -14.65 7.44
CA GLU A 139 4.79 -15.11 8.34
C GLU A 139 3.53 -14.25 8.25
N TYR A 140 3.69 -12.92 8.23
CA TYR A 140 2.58 -11.98 8.07
C TYR A 140 1.80 -12.23 6.78
N ALA A 141 2.51 -12.30 5.65
CA ALA A 141 1.91 -12.56 4.35
C ALA A 141 1.23 -13.93 4.31
N ASN A 142 1.85 -14.97 4.87
CA ASN A 142 1.27 -16.31 4.96
C ASN A 142 -0.01 -16.34 5.80
N ASN A 143 -0.07 -15.58 6.89
CA ASN A 143 -1.28 -15.45 7.69
C ASN A 143 -2.41 -14.78 6.90
N PHE A 144 -2.10 -13.71 6.17
CA PHE A 144 -3.10 -13.07 5.30
C PHE A 144 -3.58 -14.01 4.17
N TYR A 145 -2.68 -14.77 3.53
CA TYR A 145 -3.08 -15.76 2.52
C TYR A 145 -3.97 -16.87 3.08
N LYS A 146 -3.79 -17.26 4.34
CA LYS A 146 -4.71 -18.20 5.01
C LYS A 146 -6.10 -17.58 5.17
N ILE A 147 -6.19 -16.30 5.52
CA ILE A 147 -7.47 -15.58 5.63
C ILE A 147 -8.19 -15.56 4.28
N LEU A 148 -7.48 -15.22 3.20
CA LEU A 148 -8.04 -15.21 1.84
C LEU A 148 -8.62 -16.57 1.41
N LYS A 149 -8.03 -17.68 1.86
CA LYS A 149 -8.51 -19.05 1.56
C LYS A 149 -9.76 -19.46 2.34
N LYS A 150 -10.18 -18.69 3.36
CA LYS A 150 -11.38 -18.98 4.16
C LYS A 150 -12.67 -18.41 3.55
N ILE A 151 -12.54 -17.52 2.57
CA ILE A 151 -13.65 -16.91 1.82
C ILE A 151 -13.99 -17.81 0.64
#